data_AF-A0A0M2VBI9-F1
#
_entry.id   AF-A0A0M2VBI9-F1
#
_cell.length_a   1.000
_cell.length_b   1.000
_cell.length_c   1.000
_cell.angle_alpha   90.00
_cell.angle_beta   90.00
_cell.angle_gamma   90.00
#
_symmetry.space_group_name_H-M   'P 1'
#
loop_
_entity.id
_entity.type
_entity.pdbx_description
1 polymer ?
#
loop_
_entity_poly.entity_id
_entity_poly.type
_entity_poly.pdbx_seq_one_letter_code
_entity_poly.pdbx_strand_id
1 'polypeptide(L)' 'MKINSKHAISALVTAACISLSGCSSFSEQQYTYVVDNERLTPAPTLTRTAAHTGHVVWLNPPTKRVAVTKDQQ' A
#
# COMPACT_ATOMS: atom_id res chain seq x y z
N MET A 1 -32.38 37.99 1.56
CA MET A 1 -31.29 37.55 0.66
C MET A 1 -31.88 36.50 -0.30
N LYS A 2 -32.13 36.87 -1.56
CA LYS A 2 -32.81 35.99 -2.53
C LYS A 2 -31.75 35.12 -3.23
N ILE A 3 -31.59 33.89 -2.76
CA ILE A 3 -30.61 32.96 -3.33
C ILE A 3 -31.11 32.56 -4.72
N ASN A 4 -30.30 32.84 -5.74
CA ASN A 4 -30.59 32.46 -7.12
C ASN A 4 -30.54 30.93 -7.24
N SER A 5 -31.60 30.35 -7.81
CA SER A 5 -31.74 28.89 -7.97
C SER A 5 -30.55 28.26 -8.73
N LYS A 6 -29.92 29.01 -9.64
CA LYS A 6 -28.70 28.56 -10.35
C LYS A 6 -27.51 28.36 -9.40
N HIS A 7 -27.36 29.24 -8.41
CA HIS A 7 -26.29 29.14 -7.42
C HIS A 7 -26.59 28.03 -6.39
N ALA A 8 -27.86 27.80 -6.06
CA ALA A 8 -28.26 26.70 -5.19
C ALA A 8 -27.98 25.32 -5.83
N ILE A 9 -28.28 25.17 -7.12
CA ILE A 9 -28.00 23.93 -7.87
C ILE A 9 -26.49 23.70 -7.97
N SER A 10 -25.72 24.74 -8.31
CA SER A 10 -24.26 24.63 -8.40
C SER A 10 -23.64 24.21 -7.06
N ALA A 11 -24.07 24.81 -5.95
CA ALA A 11 -23.56 24.48 -4.63
C ALA A 11 -23.85 23.03 -4.23
N LEU A 12 -25.04 22.53 -4.57
CA LEU A 12 -25.45 21.15 -4.29
C LEU A 12 -24.62 20.15 -5.10
N VAL A 13 -24.37 20.43 -6.38
CA VAL A 13 -23.53 19.58 -7.24
C VAL A 13 -22.09 19.54 -6.72
N THR A 14 -21.51 20.69 -6.34
CA THR A 14 -20.15 20.73 -5.79
C THR A 14 -20.03 19.95 -4.48
N ALA A 15 -21.00 20.10 -3.57
CA ALA A 15 -21.02 19.34 -2.32
C ALA A 15 -21.15 17.82 -2.56
N ALA A 16 -22.00 17.41 -3.52
CA ALA A 16 -22.13 16.01 -3.93
C ALA A 16 -20.81 15.47 -4.50
N CYS A 17 -20.13 16.22 -5.37
CA CYS A 17 -18.83 15.83 -5.93
C CYS A 17 -17.76 15.65 -4.84
N ILE A 18 -17.69 16.55 -3.86
CA ILE A 18 -16.72 16.45 -2.75
C ILE A 18 -17.02 15.23 -1.87
N SER A 19 -18.31 14.92 -1.64
CA SER A 19 -18.71 13.74 -0.84
C SER A 19 -18.48 12.41 -1.56
N LEU A 20 -18.64 12.36 -2.89
CA LEU A 20 -18.43 11.18 -3.71
C LEU A 20 -16.94 10.94 -4.00
N SER A 21 -16.13 12.00 -4.02
CA SER A 21 -14.66 11.94 -4.05
C SER A 21 -14.11 11.59 -2.66
N GLY A 22 -14.77 10.65 -1.97
CA GLY A 22 -14.51 10.28 -0.59
C GLY A 22 -13.01 10.15 -0.31
N CYS A 23 -12.63 10.47 0.94
CA CYS A 23 -11.31 10.71 1.56
C CYS A 23 -10.16 9.71 1.26
N SER A 24 -10.08 9.20 0.04
CA SER A 24 -9.06 8.29 -0.48
C SER A 24 -7.69 8.94 -0.57
N SER A 25 -7.62 10.27 -0.45
CA SER A 25 -6.38 11.03 -0.57
C SER A 25 -5.83 11.57 0.75
N PHE A 26 -6.44 11.29 1.91
CA PHE A 26 -6.01 11.90 3.18
C PHE A 26 -5.19 10.99 4.10
N SER A 27 -4.84 9.78 3.67
CA SER A 27 -3.75 9.03 4.31
C SER A 27 -2.56 8.94 3.36
N GLU A 28 -1.71 9.96 3.37
CA GLU A 28 -0.29 9.81 3.01
C GLU A 28 0.40 8.92 4.06
N GLN A 29 -0.13 7.73 4.32
CA GLN A 29 0.62 6.72 5.03
C GLN A 29 1.73 6.28 4.08
N GLN A 30 2.87 6.93 4.21
CA GLN A 30 4.10 6.48 3.59
C GLN A 30 4.40 5.12 4.19
N TYR A 31 4.45 4.09 3.35
CA TYR A 31 4.81 2.74 3.77
C TYR A 31 6.23 2.45 3.32
N THR A 32 6.98 1.75 4.14
CA THR A 32 8.26 1.15 3.75
C THR A 32 8.20 -0.37 3.88
N TYR A 33 9.07 -1.07 3.17
CA TYR A 33 9.20 -2.52 3.23
C TYR A 33 10.40 -2.87 4.10
N VAL A 34 10.15 -3.69 5.11
CA VAL A 34 11.20 -4.23 6.00
C VAL A 34 11.22 -5.75 5.91
N VAL A 35 12.38 -6.34 6.20
CA VAL A 35 12.52 -7.80 6.29
C VAL A 35 11.62 -8.32 7.40
N ASP A 36 10.82 -9.33 7.09
CA ASP A 36 9.88 -9.95 8.03
C ASP A 36 10.56 -11.08 8.80
N ASN A 37 11.16 -10.73 9.94
CA ASN A 37 11.91 -11.67 10.78
C ASN A 37 11.06 -12.84 11.30
N GLU A 38 9.75 -12.65 11.46
CA GLU A 38 8.83 -13.70 11.93
C GLU A 38 8.59 -14.77 10.86
N ARG A 39 8.85 -14.44 9.60
CA ARG A 39 8.69 -15.33 8.45
C ARG A 39 10.03 -15.77 7.88
N LEU A 40 11.13 -15.55 8.59
CA LEU A 40 12.44 -16.14 8.32
C LEU A 40 12.42 -17.63 8.68
N THR A 41 11.52 -18.38 8.07
CA THR A 41 11.63 -19.83 8.06
C THR A 41 12.72 -20.15 7.05
N PRO A 42 13.85 -20.77 7.45
CA PRO A 42 14.81 -21.26 6.49
C PRO A 42 14.07 -22.22 5.55
N ALA A 43 14.10 -21.92 4.25
CA ALA A 43 13.52 -22.81 3.26
C ALA A 43 14.13 -24.20 3.47
N PRO A 44 13.32 -25.27 3.49
CA PRO A 44 13.87 -26.62 3.62
C PRO A 44 14.93 -26.77 2.55
N THR A 45 16.14 -27.17 2.96
CA THR A 45 17.28 -27.36 2.07
C THR A 45 16.77 -28.15 0.88
N LEU A 46 16.67 -27.51 -0.29
CA LEU A 46 16.20 -28.18 -1.50
C LEU A 46 17.06 -29.43 -1.62
N THR A 47 16.46 -30.59 -1.37
CA THR A 47 17.20 -31.85 -1.40
C THR A 47 17.80 -31.89 -2.79
N ARG A 48 19.13 -31.94 -2.84
CA ARG A 48 19.93 -31.92 -4.06
C ARG A 48 19.69 -33.22 -4.82
N THR A 49 18.50 -33.41 -5.36
CA THR A 49 18.04 -34.64 -6.04
C THR A 49 17.79 -34.44 -7.52
N ALA A 50 18.52 -33.52 -8.15
CA ALA A 50 18.67 -33.54 -9.59
C ALA A 50 20.16 -33.39 -9.93
N ALA A 51 20.73 -34.46 -10.48
CA ALA A 51 22.09 -34.52 -11.01
C ALA A 51 22.30 -33.64 -12.26
N HIS A 52 21.58 -32.53 -12.39
CA HIS A 52 21.63 -31.63 -13.53
C HIS A 52 22.03 -30.22 -13.08
N THR A 53 23.30 -29.91 -13.37
CA THR A 53 23.87 -28.58 -13.64
C THR A 53 23.17 -27.37 -13.00
N GLY A 54 23.72 -26.89 -11.88
CA GLY A 54 23.92 -25.44 -11.65
C GLY A 54 22.71 -24.51 -11.52
N HIS A 55 21.48 -24.99 -11.30
CA HIS A 55 20.36 -24.09 -11.07
C HIS A 55 20.40 -23.48 -9.67
N VAL A 56 20.82 -22.21 -9.58
CA VAL A 56 20.71 -21.39 -8.36
C VAL A 56 19.29 -20.82 -8.31
N VAL A 57 18.52 -21.20 -7.29
CA VAL A 57 17.21 -20.60 -7.01
C VAL A 57 17.43 -19.44 -6.04
N TRP A 58 17.28 -18.22 -6.53
CA TRP A 58 17.27 -17.02 -5.68
C TRP A 58 15.89 -16.86 -5.07
N LEU A 59 15.82 -16.92 -3.74
CA LEU A 59 14.59 -16.65 -2.99
C LEU A 59 14.64 -15.21 -2.49
N ASN A 60 13.59 -14.45 -2.76
CA ASN A 60 13.45 -13.12 -2.15
C ASN A 60 13.26 -13.29 -0.63
N PRO A 61 13.91 -12.44 0.18
CA PRO A 61 13.65 -12.44 1.61
C PRO A 61 12.18 -12.09 1.88
N PRO A 62 11.57 -12.68 2.93
CA PRO A 62 10.21 -12.32 3.30
C PRO A 62 10.18 -10.84 3.71
N THR A 63 9.21 -10.08 3.20
CA THR A 63 9.06 -8.66 3.51
C THR A 63 7.66 -8.35 4.02
N LYS A 64 7.56 -7.35 4.89
CA LYS A 64 6.29 -6.79 5.38
C LYS A 64 6.24 -5.28 5.21
N ARG A 65 5.02 -4.75 5.03
CA ARG A 65 4.76 -3.31 4.94
C ARG A 65 4.61 -2.73 6.34
N VAL A 66 5.34 -1.66 6.62
CA VAL A 66 5.23 -0.89 7.86
C VAL A 66 4.99 0.58 7.56
N ALA A 67 4.19 1.25 8.39
CA ALA A 67 3.94 2.68 8.25
C ALA A 67 5.19 3.46 8.70
N VAL A 68 5.56 4.49 7.94
CA VAL A 68 6.62 5.43 8.26
C VAL A 68 6.01 6.54 9.11
N THR A 69 6.32 6.57 10.40
CA THR A 69 5.96 7.68 11.29
C THR A 69 7.02 8.78 11.13
N LYS A 70 6.59 10.04 10.99
CA LYS A 70 7.49 11.19 10.73
C LYS A 70 8.55 11.45 11.82
N ASP A 71 8.44 10.79 12.97
CA ASP A 71 9.38 10.89 14.10
C ASP A 71 10.66 10.03 13.95
N GLN A 72 10.91 9.49 12.74
CA GLN A 72 12.04 8.58 12.46
C GLN A 72 12.97 9.10 11.35
N GLN A 73 12.86 10.38 10.97
CA GLN A 73 13.70 11.00 9.94
C GLN A 73 14.86 11.81 10.55
#